data_AF-A0A2R6BCI6-F1
#
_entry.id   AF-A0A2R6BCI6-F1
#
_cell.length_a   1.000
_cell.length_b   1.000
_cell.length_c   1.000
_cell.angle_alpha   90.00
_cell.angle_beta   90.00
_cell.angle_gamma   90.00
#
_symmetry.space_group_name_H-M   'P 1'
#
loop_
_entity.id
_entity.type
_entity.pdbx_description
1 polymer ?
#
loop_
_entity_poly.entity_id
_entity_poly.type
_entity_poly.pdbx_seq_one_letter_code
_entity_poly.pdbx_strand_id
1 'polypeptide(L)'
;MRGARRPLSMITGIDKGFDELALIGYHSAAGTMHSSFDHTYSSTKFHEIRFDGKRMSEYLLVSLIAGKFNVPVILVSGDQFLMQEVLERTPWAKYVKLKDSIWRHSSISPSLEELRREIELRCQKSITSLRNGLMRPFKLEGMHTVEFVMKNSEDADLAELIPGLKRVDAYTLVMQTGDPIEIYNIMQLIAYLS
;
A
#
# COMPACT_ATOMS: atom_id res chain seq x y z
N MET A 1 -14.89 1.20 -11.26
CA MET A 1 -14.65 -0.25 -11.47
C MET A 1 -15.31 -1.03 -10.34
N ARG A 2 -15.93 -2.20 -10.59
CA ARG A 2 -16.59 -3.05 -9.56
C ARG A 2 -16.16 -4.52 -9.72
N GLY A 3 -16.21 -5.33 -8.67
CA GLY A 3 -15.84 -6.77 -8.67
C GLY A 3 -14.61 -7.11 -7.82
N ALA A 4 -14.15 -8.36 -7.83
CA ALA A 4 -12.92 -8.83 -7.17
C ALA A 4 -12.03 -9.59 -8.17
N ARG A 5 -10.80 -9.97 -7.77
CA ARG A 5 -9.86 -10.77 -8.58
C ARG A 5 -9.51 -10.14 -9.93
N ARG A 6 -9.19 -8.85 -9.90
CA ARG A 6 -8.78 -8.09 -11.08
C ARG A 6 -7.26 -8.02 -11.18
N PRO A 7 -6.68 -7.97 -12.38
CA PRO A 7 -5.27 -7.61 -12.54
C PRO A 7 -4.95 -6.32 -11.78
N LEU A 8 -3.86 -6.32 -11.00
CA LEU A 8 -3.45 -5.20 -10.13
C LEU A 8 -4.50 -4.71 -9.10
N SER A 9 -5.56 -5.48 -8.83
CA SER A 9 -6.63 -5.29 -7.84
C SER A 9 -6.98 -3.84 -7.40
N MET A 10 -6.17 -3.22 -6.54
CA MET A 10 -6.39 -1.87 -5.96
C MET A 10 -6.10 -0.73 -6.95
N ILE A 11 -5.23 -0.97 -7.93
CA ILE A 11 -4.78 0.01 -8.92
C ILE A 11 -5.06 -0.45 -10.37
N THR A 12 -6.05 -1.33 -10.53
CA THR A 12 -6.45 -1.87 -11.84
C THR A 12 -6.73 -0.75 -12.84
N GLY A 13 -6.11 -0.86 -14.01
CA GLY A 13 -6.30 0.04 -15.14
C GLY A 13 -5.31 1.19 -15.21
N ILE A 14 -4.39 1.34 -14.25
CA ILE A 14 -3.33 2.38 -14.23
C ILE A 14 -2.51 2.46 -15.52
N ASP A 15 -2.38 1.33 -16.22
CA ASP A 15 -1.70 1.18 -17.51
C ASP A 15 -2.36 1.95 -18.66
N LYS A 16 -3.60 2.44 -18.47
CA LYS A 16 -4.31 3.26 -19.46
C LYS A 16 -3.83 4.72 -19.56
N GLY A 17 -2.89 5.13 -18.70
CA GLY A 17 -2.36 6.49 -18.64
C GLY A 17 -3.22 7.43 -17.80
N PHE A 18 -2.60 8.00 -16.77
CA PHE A 18 -3.22 8.97 -15.85
C PHE A 18 -2.19 10.03 -15.48
N ASP A 19 -2.68 11.24 -15.23
CA ASP A 19 -1.83 12.37 -14.81
C ASP A 19 -1.48 12.30 -13.31
N GLU A 20 -2.33 11.67 -12.50
CA GLU A 20 -2.17 11.59 -11.04
C GLU A 20 -2.90 10.40 -10.40
N LEU A 21 -2.56 10.14 -9.13
CA LEU A 21 -3.26 9.19 -8.27
C LEU A 21 -3.59 9.80 -6.91
N ALA A 22 -4.84 9.61 -6.47
CA ALA A 22 -5.30 9.90 -5.12
C ALA A 22 -5.72 8.60 -4.41
N LEU A 23 -5.20 8.38 -3.20
CA LEU A 23 -5.39 7.18 -2.40
C LEU A 23 -6.26 7.51 -1.19
N ILE A 24 -7.55 7.17 -1.24
CA ILE A 24 -8.52 7.59 -0.22
C ILE A 24 -8.89 6.44 0.70
N GLY A 25 -8.79 6.63 2.01
CA GLY A 25 -9.22 5.65 3.01
C GLY A 25 -8.24 4.49 3.22
N TYR A 26 -6.95 4.73 3.00
CA TYR A 26 -5.88 3.76 3.27
C TYR A 26 -5.58 3.69 4.77
N HIS A 27 -4.86 2.64 5.18
CA HIS A 27 -4.39 2.44 6.55
C HIS A 27 -2.92 2.00 6.55
N SER A 28 -2.34 1.94 7.75
CA SER A 28 -0.97 1.49 7.94
C SER A 28 -0.82 -0.01 7.64
N ALA A 29 0.44 -0.44 7.49
CA ALA A 29 0.81 -1.83 7.24
C ALA A 29 0.39 -2.76 8.40
N ALA A 30 0.21 -4.06 8.09
CA ALA A 30 0.01 -5.09 9.10
C ALA A 30 1.08 -5.04 10.21
N GLY A 31 0.68 -5.18 11.47
CA GLY A 31 1.59 -5.17 12.62
C GLY A 31 1.95 -3.77 13.12
N THR A 32 1.31 -2.73 12.59
CA THR A 32 1.48 -1.36 13.11
C THR A 32 0.71 -1.19 14.42
N MET A 33 1.47 -0.98 15.50
CA MET A 33 0.92 -0.85 16.85
C MET A 33 -0.12 0.28 16.92
N HIS A 34 -1.26 -0.01 17.55
CA HIS A 34 -2.40 0.91 17.77
C HIS A 34 -3.12 1.41 16.51
N SER A 35 -2.72 1.02 15.30
CA SER A 35 -3.43 1.42 14.09
C SER A 35 -4.74 0.66 13.93
N SER A 36 -5.80 1.38 13.57
CA SER A 36 -7.11 0.82 13.31
C SER A 36 -7.10 0.10 11.96
N PHE A 37 -7.44 -1.18 12.01
CA PHE A 37 -7.57 -2.07 10.86
C PHE A 37 -6.25 -2.31 10.12
N ASP A 38 -5.15 -2.38 10.86
CA ASP A 38 -3.85 -2.73 10.32
C ASP A 38 -3.91 -4.10 9.62
N HIS A 39 -3.53 -4.09 8.34
CA HIS A 39 -3.27 -5.26 7.53
C HIS A 39 -2.58 -4.84 6.22
N THR A 40 -2.06 -5.83 5.50
CA THR A 40 -1.59 -5.66 4.13
C THR A 40 -2.28 -6.72 3.28
N TYR A 41 -3.23 -6.29 2.44
CA TYR A 41 -3.98 -7.09 1.47
C TYR A 41 -4.88 -8.20 2.01
N SER A 42 -4.33 -9.22 2.66
CA SER A 42 -5.09 -10.33 3.24
C SER A 42 -4.72 -10.55 4.69
N SER A 43 -5.60 -10.11 5.59
CA SER A 43 -5.44 -10.32 7.02
C SER A 43 -5.58 -11.78 7.46
N THR A 44 -5.96 -12.71 6.57
CA THR A 44 -5.99 -14.14 6.87
C THR A 44 -4.71 -14.86 6.45
N LYS A 45 -3.99 -14.35 5.44
CA LYS A 45 -2.79 -15.00 4.89
C LYS A 45 -1.49 -14.39 5.41
N PHE A 46 -1.41 -13.07 5.45
CA PHE A 46 -0.19 -12.37 5.83
C PHE A 46 -0.20 -11.97 7.31
N HIS A 47 0.88 -12.28 8.02
CA HIS A 47 1.21 -11.64 9.27
C HIS A 47 1.75 -10.23 9.00
N GLU A 48 2.74 -10.13 8.11
CA GLU A 48 3.23 -8.87 7.54
C GLU A 48 3.88 -9.13 6.17
N ILE A 49 4.07 -8.06 5.40
CA ILE A 49 4.95 -8.06 4.23
C ILE A 49 6.06 -7.06 4.52
N ARG A 50 7.31 -7.41 4.25
CA ARG A 50 8.46 -6.52 4.41
C ARG A 50 9.08 -6.20 3.06
N PHE A 51 9.50 -4.96 2.91
CA PHE A 51 10.20 -4.41 1.75
C PHE A 51 11.48 -3.75 2.26
N ASP A 52 12.64 -4.33 1.91
CA ASP A 52 13.96 -4.01 2.49
C ASP A 52 13.95 -3.96 4.02
N GLY A 53 13.38 -4.98 4.65
CA GLY A 53 13.31 -5.13 6.11
C GLY A 53 12.32 -4.20 6.82
N LYS A 54 11.64 -3.28 6.12
CA LYS A 54 10.58 -2.43 6.66
C LYS A 54 9.20 -2.97 6.29
N ARG A 55 8.20 -2.81 7.17
CA ARG A 55 6.81 -3.19 6.85
C ARG A 55 6.31 -2.44 5.63
N MET A 56 5.64 -3.18 4.75
CA MET A 56 5.06 -2.68 3.52
C MET A 56 3.56 -2.50 3.69
N SER A 57 3.08 -1.27 3.56
CA SER A 57 1.65 -0.98 3.47
C SER A 57 1.13 -1.15 2.04
N GLU A 58 -0.18 -1.24 1.91
CA GLU A 58 -0.84 -1.19 0.60
C GLU A 58 -0.60 0.14 -0.12
N TYR A 59 -0.49 1.24 0.65
CA TYR A 59 -0.10 2.55 0.13
C TYR A 59 1.26 2.49 -0.56
N LEU A 60 2.28 1.91 0.09
CA LEU A 60 3.62 1.80 -0.47
C LEU A 60 3.60 0.96 -1.76
N LEU A 61 2.94 -0.19 -1.71
CA LEU A 61 2.81 -1.09 -2.86
C LEU A 61 2.16 -0.39 -4.07
N VAL A 62 1.02 0.26 -3.85
CA VAL A 62 0.29 0.97 -4.90
C VAL A 62 1.11 2.15 -5.43
N SER A 63 1.82 2.86 -4.56
CA SER A 63 2.68 3.98 -4.95
C SER A 63 3.85 3.55 -5.84
N LEU A 64 4.47 2.41 -5.56
CA LEU A 64 5.54 1.84 -6.41
C LEU A 64 5.02 1.46 -7.80
N ILE A 65 3.83 0.84 -7.87
CA ILE A 65 3.21 0.49 -9.16
C ILE A 65 2.85 1.76 -9.93
N ALA A 66 2.25 2.76 -9.29
CA ALA A 66 1.97 4.05 -9.91
C ALA A 66 3.26 4.69 -10.46
N GLY A 67 4.35 4.63 -9.70
CA GLY A 67 5.67 5.07 -10.11
C GLY A 67 6.20 4.41 -11.38
N LYS A 68 5.98 3.08 -11.53
CA LYS A 68 6.33 2.33 -12.74
C LYS A 68 5.62 2.87 -13.98
N PHE A 69 4.39 3.35 -13.83
CA PHE A 69 3.60 3.98 -14.90
C PHE A 69 3.80 5.51 -14.99
N ASN A 70 4.78 6.07 -14.29
CA ASN A 70 5.04 7.50 -14.20
C ASN A 70 3.86 8.33 -13.67
N VAL A 71 3.00 7.74 -12.84
CA VAL A 71 1.86 8.42 -12.21
C VAL A 71 2.25 8.86 -10.79
N PRO A 72 2.28 10.18 -10.49
CA PRO A 72 2.55 10.67 -9.15
C PRO A 72 1.35 10.45 -8.22
N VAL A 73 1.63 10.02 -6.99
CA VAL A 73 0.64 10.08 -5.91
C VAL A 73 0.58 11.50 -5.37
N ILE A 74 -0.59 12.14 -5.46
CA ILE A 74 -0.77 13.56 -5.14
C ILE A 74 -1.49 13.79 -3.81
N LEU A 75 -2.30 12.81 -3.40
CA LEU A 75 -3.13 12.86 -2.20
C LEU A 75 -3.25 11.47 -1.61
N VAL A 76 -3.07 11.37 -0.29
CA VAL A 76 -3.33 10.15 0.48
C VAL A 76 -4.22 10.51 1.67
N SER A 77 -5.15 9.64 2.05
CA SER A 77 -5.92 9.81 3.27
C SER A 77 -6.05 8.51 4.05
N GLY A 78 -6.00 8.62 5.37
CA GLY A 78 -5.94 7.48 6.28
C GLY A 78 -5.83 7.92 7.74
N ASP A 79 -5.18 7.12 8.58
CA ASP A 79 -4.97 7.44 10.00
C ASP A 79 -3.65 8.17 10.27
N GLN A 80 -3.35 8.50 11.53
CA GLN A 80 -2.11 9.16 11.92
C GLN A 80 -0.86 8.29 11.74
N PHE A 81 -0.99 6.97 11.72
CA PHE A 81 0.14 6.05 11.62
C PHE A 81 0.61 5.90 10.17
N LEU A 82 -0.33 5.78 9.22
CA LEU A 82 0.00 5.83 7.79
C LEU A 82 0.62 7.16 7.39
N MET A 83 0.21 8.27 8.02
CA MET A 83 0.76 9.61 7.73
C MET A 83 2.29 9.65 7.81
N GLN A 84 2.89 8.94 8.76
CA GLN A 84 4.35 8.91 8.94
C GLN A 84 5.05 8.31 7.72
N GLU A 85 4.55 7.17 7.23
CA GLU A 85 5.09 6.52 6.04
C GLU A 85 4.92 7.39 4.78
N VAL A 86 3.77 8.06 4.64
CA VAL A 86 3.52 8.95 3.49
C VAL A 86 4.49 10.14 3.49
N LEU A 87 4.75 10.73 4.65
CA LEU A 87 5.70 11.85 4.77
C LEU A 87 7.14 11.41 4.53
N GLU A 88 7.52 10.19 4.89
CA GLU A 88 8.85 9.64 4.61
C GLU A 88 9.03 9.33 3.11
N ARG A 89 8.05 8.66 2.49
CA ARG A 89 8.19 8.07 1.15
C ARG A 89 7.77 9.02 0.02
N THR A 90 6.68 9.76 0.20
CA THR A 90 6.18 10.72 -0.79
C THR A 90 5.91 12.09 -0.12
N PRO A 91 6.95 12.80 0.36
CA PRO A 91 6.79 14.08 1.08
C PRO A 91 6.07 15.18 0.28
N TRP A 92 5.97 15.04 -1.05
CA TRP A 92 5.22 15.95 -1.90
C TRP A 92 3.70 15.72 -1.87
N ALA A 93 3.25 14.50 -1.57
CA ALA A 93 1.83 14.15 -1.53
C ALA A 93 1.15 14.88 -0.37
N LYS A 94 -0.07 15.38 -0.60
CA LYS A 94 -0.88 15.92 0.48
C LYS A 94 -1.47 14.77 1.29
N TYR A 95 -1.60 14.96 2.60
CA TYR A 95 -2.22 13.98 3.49
C TYR A 95 -3.48 14.54 4.13
N VAL A 96 -4.52 13.71 4.26
CA VAL A 96 -5.72 13.99 5.05
C VAL A 96 -5.87 12.90 6.12
N LYS A 97 -5.79 13.30 7.40
CA LYS A 97 -6.10 12.38 8.51
C LYS A 97 -7.61 12.24 8.64
N LEU A 98 -8.14 11.05 8.35
CA LEU A 98 -9.57 10.73 8.43
C LEU A 98 -10.01 10.32 9.83
N LYS A 99 -9.09 9.77 10.62
CA LYS A 99 -9.36 9.21 11.95
C LYS A 99 -8.12 9.23 12.83
N ASP A 100 -8.35 9.27 14.13
CA ASP A 100 -7.37 8.93 15.16
C ASP A 100 -7.58 7.49 15.59
N SER A 101 -6.67 6.61 15.18
CA SER A 101 -6.66 5.20 15.58
C SER A 101 -6.31 5.05 17.06
N ILE A 102 -7.06 4.22 17.78
CA ILE A 102 -6.81 3.90 19.21
C ILE A 102 -6.30 2.46 19.33
N TRP A 103 -7.05 1.52 18.75
CA TRP A 103 -6.71 0.10 18.68
C TRP A 103 -7.15 -0.46 17.33
N ARG A 104 -6.81 -1.73 17.07
CA ARG A 104 -7.13 -2.42 15.82
C ARG A 104 -8.59 -2.28 15.37
N HIS A 105 -9.53 -2.21 16.30
CA HIS A 105 -10.96 -2.15 16.03
C HIS A 105 -11.63 -0.88 16.53
N SER A 106 -10.87 0.17 16.88
CA SER A 106 -11.45 1.42 17.37
C SER A 106 -10.67 2.66 16.93
N SER A 107 -11.43 3.71 16.63
CA SER A 107 -10.90 5.00 16.20
C SER A 107 -11.92 6.11 16.46
N ILE A 108 -11.44 7.34 16.58
CA ILE A 108 -12.28 8.55 16.63
C ILE A 108 -12.17 9.24 15.28
N SER A 109 -13.31 9.60 14.70
CA SER A 109 -13.37 10.30 13.40
C SER A 109 -14.06 11.67 13.57
N PRO A 110 -13.62 12.72 12.85
CA PRO A 110 -14.37 13.95 12.71
C PRO A 110 -15.72 13.72 12.02
N SER A 111 -16.55 14.77 11.96
CA SER A 111 -17.80 14.70 11.20
C SER A 111 -17.53 14.52 9.70
N LEU A 112 -18.50 13.94 8.99
CA LEU A 112 -18.40 13.75 7.55
C LEU A 112 -18.29 15.08 6.78
N GLU A 113 -18.91 16.14 7.29
CA GLU A 113 -18.83 17.49 6.73
C GLU A 113 -17.40 18.04 6.80
N GLU A 114 -16.76 17.95 7.96
CA GLU A 114 -15.37 18.37 8.16
C GLU A 114 -14.42 17.58 7.26
N LEU A 115 -14.59 16.26 7.18
CA LEU A 115 -13.78 15.39 6.33
C LEU A 115 -13.91 15.74 4.85
N ARG A 116 -15.13 15.97 4.36
CA ARG A 116 -15.37 16.39 2.97
C ARG A 116 -14.66 17.70 2.66
N ARG A 117 -14.83 18.70 3.53
CA ARG A 117 -14.19 20.01 3.38
C ARG A 117 -12.66 19.90 3.32
N GLU A 118 -12.07 19.10 4.20
CA GLU A 118 -10.61 18.93 4.23
C GLU A 118 -10.11 18.15 3.00
N ILE A 119 -10.81 17.10 2.55
CA ILE A 119 -10.45 16.36 1.34
C ILE A 119 -10.51 17.28 0.10
N GLU A 120 -11.59 18.06 -0.05
CA GLU A 120 -11.73 19.02 -1.16
C GLU A 120 -10.59 20.04 -1.17
N LEU A 121 -10.30 20.64 -0.01
CA LEU A 121 -9.21 21.61 0.15
C LEU A 121 -7.84 21.00 -0.21
N ARG A 122 -7.56 19.78 0.27
CA ARG A 122 -6.28 19.12 0.01
C ARG A 122 -6.17 18.63 -1.43
N CYS A 123 -7.27 18.21 -2.04
CA CYS A 123 -7.34 17.89 -3.45
C CYS A 123 -6.97 19.11 -4.30
N GLN A 124 -7.63 20.26 -4.08
CA GLN A 124 -7.29 21.50 -4.79
C GLN A 124 -5.81 21.89 -4.64
N LYS A 125 -5.27 21.84 -3.42
CA LYS A 125 -3.85 22.11 -3.15
C LYS A 125 -2.91 21.11 -3.82
N SER A 126 -3.32 19.84 -3.92
CA SER A 126 -2.54 18.80 -4.58
C SER A 126 -2.43 19.05 -6.08
N ILE A 127 -3.54 19.41 -6.74
CA ILE A 127 -3.57 19.78 -8.16
C ILE A 127 -2.74 21.03 -8.44
N THR A 128 -2.82 22.07 -7.60
CA THR A 128 -1.96 23.25 -7.73
C THR A 128 -0.48 22.90 -7.61
N SER A 129 -0.13 22.02 -6.67
CA SER A 129 1.26 21.57 -6.49
C SER A 129 1.76 20.75 -7.70
N LEU A 130 0.91 19.88 -8.25
CA LEU A 130 1.20 19.10 -9.45
C LEU A 130 1.48 20.01 -10.65
N ARG A 131 0.61 20.99 -10.91
CA ARG A 131 0.78 21.98 -12.00
C ARG A 131 2.05 22.82 -11.87
N ASN A 132 2.51 23.04 -10.64
CA ASN A 132 3.77 23.74 -10.35
C ASN A 132 5.01 22.83 -10.41
N GLY A 133 4.87 21.56 -10.82
CA GLY A 133 5.99 20.63 -10.94
C GLY A 133 6.56 20.13 -9.61
N LEU A 134 5.80 20.27 -8.50
CA LEU A 134 6.27 19.92 -7.16
C LEU A 134 6.03 18.45 -6.78
N MET A 135 5.45 17.65 -7.67
CA MET A 135 5.09 16.26 -7.43
C MET A 135 5.79 15.36 -8.44
N ARG A 136 6.20 14.17 -7.99
CA ARG A 136 6.95 13.22 -8.82
C ARG A 136 6.46 11.78 -8.63
N PRO A 137 6.58 10.91 -9.65
CA PRO A 137 6.33 9.49 -9.49
C PRO A 137 7.32 8.87 -8.48
N PHE A 138 6.83 7.97 -7.63
CA PHE A 138 7.66 7.25 -6.67
C PHE A 138 8.23 5.98 -7.30
N LYS A 139 9.44 6.07 -7.87
CA LYS A 139 10.05 4.99 -8.66
C LYS A 139 10.80 4.00 -7.78
N LEU A 140 10.67 2.73 -8.13
CA LEU A 140 11.54 1.65 -7.65
C LEU A 140 12.85 1.68 -8.43
N GLU A 141 14.00 1.67 -7.75
CA GLU A 141 15.32 1.72 -8.38
C GLU A 141 16.18 0.54 -7.92
N GLY A 142 16.58 -0.31 -8.87
CA GLY A 142 17.39 -1.48 -8.58
C GLY A 142 16.60 -2.67 -8.07
N MET A 143 17.31 -3.63 -7.46
CA MET A 143 16.75 -4.87 -6.93
C MET A 143 16.50 -4.72 -5.43
N HIS A 144 15.32 -5.13 -5.00
CA HIS A 144 14.89 -5.03 -3.60
C HIS A 144 14.52 -6.40 -3.04
N THR A 145 14.67 -6.55 -1.72
CA THR A 145 14.28 -7.78 -1.04
C THR A 145 12.86 -7.63 -0.51
N VAL A 146 12.00 -8.59 -0.85
CA VAL A 146 10.62 -8.64 -0.36
C VAL A 146 10.41 -9.93 0.41
N GLU A 147 9.84 -9.80 1.60
CA GLU A 147 9.55 -10.92 2.49
C GLU A 147 8.04 -10.99 2.74
N PHE A 148 7.45 -12.16 2.47
CA PHE A 148 6.07 -12.47 2.80
C PHE A 148 6.08 -13.32 4.07
N VAL A 149 5.67 -12.74 5.19
CA VAL A 149 5.58 -13.44 6.48
C VAL A 149 4.17 -13.96 6.64
N MET A 150 4.01 -15.27 6.56
CA MET A 150 2.71 -15.94 6.58
C MET A 150 2.15 -16.07 8.00
N LYS A 151 0.82 -16.15 8.12
CA LYS A 151 0.15 -16.35 9.42
C LYS A 151 0.32 -17.75 10.00
N ASN A 152 0.45 -18.75 9.14
CA ASN A 152 0.62 -20.15 9.52
C ASN A 152 1.59 -20.81 8.54
N SER A 153 2.16 -21.94 8.96
CA SER A 153 3.15 -22.66 8.16
C SER A 153 2.54 -23.35 6.93
N GLU A 154 1.25 -23.70 6.95
CA GLU A 154 0.55 -24.30 5.81
C GLU A 154 0.48 -23.33 4.61
N ASP A 155 0.14 -22.06 4.87
CA ASP A 155 0.18 -21.01 3.85
C ASP A 155 1.60 -20.83 3.30
N ALA A 156 2.63 -21.03 4.14
CA ALA A 156 4.02 -20.98 3.69
C ALA A 156 4.43 -22.21 2.86
N ASP A 157 3.95 -23.40 3.21
CA ASP A 157 4.16 -24.64 2.45
C ASP A 157 3.59 -24.50 1.02
N LEU A 158 2.40 -23.93 0.88
CA LEU A 158 1.77 -23.69 -0.42
C LEU A 158 2.46 -22.56 -1.20
N ALA A 159 2.82 -21.46 -0.53
CA ALA A 159 3.47 -20.32 -1.18
C ALA A 159 4.88 -20.67 -1.69
N GLU A 160 5.61 -21.58 -1.03
CA GLU A 160 6.94 -22.04 -1.47
C GLU A 160 6.91 -22.69 -2.86
N LEU A 161 5.76 -23.20 -3.31
CA LEU A 161 5.61 -23.77 -4.65
C LEU A 161 5.63 -22.72 -5.78
N ILE A 162 5.52 -21.43 -5.45
CA ILE A 162 5.54 -20.33 -6.42
C ILE A 162 6.99 -20.11 -6.90
N PRO A 163 7.28 -20.21 -8.22
CA PRO A 163 8.61 -19.96 -8.74
C PRO A 163 9.14 -18.57 -8.36
N GLY A 164 10.38 -18.52 -7.88
CA GLY A 164 11.06 -17.28 -7.45
C GLY A 164 10.89 -16.95 -5.96
N LEU A 165 10.02 -17.64 -5.23
CA LEU A 165 9.99 -17.59 -3.77
C LEU A 165 10.96 -18.61 -3.17
N LYS A 166 11.68 -18.19 -2.13
CA LYS A 166 12.52 -19.06 -1.31
C LYS A 166 12.07 -18.97 0.14
N ARG A 167 11.73 -20.12 0.74
CA ARG A 167 11.45 -20.19 2.17
C ARG A 167 12.74 -20.12 2.98
N VAL A 168 12.75 -19.27 4.01
CA VAL A 168 13.93 -19.06 4.86
C VAL A 168 13.70 -19.47 6.31
N ASP A 169 12.45 -19.63 6.72
CA ASP A 169 12.03 -20.16 8.02
C ASP A 169 10.63 -20.78 7.93
N ALA A 170 10.02 -21.14 9.06
CA ALA A 170 8.69 -21.77 9.10
C ALA A 170 7.57 -20.92 8.47
N TYR A 171 7.71 -19.60 8.37
CA TYR A 171 6.65 -18.67 7.97
C TYR A 171 7.05 -17.71 6.85
N THR A 172 8.35 -17.50 6.58
CA THR A 172 8.82 -16.41 5.72
C THR A 172 9.27 -16.91 4.36
N LEU A 173 8.69 -16.34 3.30
CA LEU A 173 9.11 -16.50 1.91
C LEU A 173 9.79 -15.22 1.44
N VAL A 174 10.90 -15.35 0.71
CA VAL A 174 11.70 -14.22 0.24
C VAL A 174 11.81 -14.25 -1.29
N MET A 175 11.72 -13.07 -1.91
CA MET A 175 12.10 -12.84 -3.30
C MET A 175 12.99 -11.61 -3.43
N GLN A 176 13.70 -11.53 -4.56
CA GLN A 176 14.33 -10.30 -5.03
C GLN A 176 13.66 -9.85 -6.32
N THR A 177 13.30 -8.57 -6.40
CA THR A 177 12.72 -8.01 -7.63
C THR A 177 13.00 -6.53 -7.79
N GLY A 178 13.11 -6.09 -9.04
CA GLY A 178 13.09 -4.69 -9.45
C GLY A 178 11.76 -4.29 -10.11
N ASP A 179 10.74 -5.15 -10.03
CA ASP A 179 9.41 -4.90 -10.59
C ASP A 179 8.32 -4.94 -9.51
N PRO A 180 7.68 -3.81 -9.16
CA PRO A 180 6.62 -3.81 -8.17
C PRO A 180 5.37 -4.59 -8.60
N ILE A 181 5.21 -4.87 -9.90
CA ILE A 181 4.11 -5.73 -10.40
C ILE A 181 4.31 -7.19 -9.97
N GLU A 182 5.56 -7.69 -9.92
CA GLU A 182 5.84 -9.05 -9.46
C GLU A 182 5.45 -9.23 -7.99
N ILE A 183 5.81 -8.25 -7.14
CA ILE A 183 5.41 -8.20 -5.73
C ILE A 183 3.89 -8.32 -5.62
N TYR A 184 3.17 -7.51 -6.41
CA TYR A 184 1.71 -7.48 -6.38
C TYR A 184 1.09 -8.80 -6.84
N ASN A 185 1.60 -9.39 -7.92
CA ASN A 185 1.07 -10.63 -8.47
C ASN A 185 1.26 -11.80 -7.51
N ILE A 186 2.43 -11.91 -6.89
CA ILE A 186 2.70 -12.94 -5.88
C ILE A 186 1.81 -12.73 -4.66
N MET A 187 1.71 -11.50 -4.15
CA MET A 187 0.82 -11.18 -3.03
C MET A 187 -0.64 -11.58 -3.32
N GLN A 188 -1.15 -11.26 -4.52
CA GLN A 188 -2.50 -11.65 -4.93
C GLN A 188 -2.66 -13.16 -5.02
N LEU A 189 -1.70 -13.85 -5.63
CA LEU A 189 -1.75 -15.31 -5.78
C LEU A 189 -1.84 -15.98 -4.41
N ILE A 190 -0.94 -15.61 -3.49
CA ILE A 190 -0.92 -16.13 -2.11
C ILE A 190 -2.24 -15.84 -1.40
N ALA A 191 -2.78 -14.62 -1.54
CA ALA A 191 -4.04 -14.24 -0.91
C ALA A 191 -5.25 -15.08 -1.35
N TYR A 192 -5.16 -15.71 -2.53
CA TYR A 192 -6.20 -16.56 -3.09
C TYR A 192 -5.90 -18.06 -2.99
N LEU A 193 -4.78 -18.46 -2.39
CA LEU A 193 -4.54 -19.86 -2.04
C LEU A 193 -5.58 -20.28 -0.98
N SER A 194 -6.31 -21.35 -1.27
CA SER A 194 -7.39 -21.89 -0.44
C SER A 194 -7.16 -23.36 -0.16
#